data_AF-A0AAW0TYM7-F1
#
_entry.id   AF-A0AAW0TYM7-F1
#
_cell.length_a   1.000
_cell.length_b   1.000
_cell.length_c   1.000
_cell.angle_alpha   90.00
_cell.angle_beta   90.00
_cell.angle_gamma   90.00
#
_symmetry.space_group_name_H-M   'P 1'
#
loop_
_entity.id
_entity.type
_entity.pdbx_description
1 polymer ?
#
loop_
_entity_poly.entity_id
_entity_poly.type
_entity_poly.pdbx_seq_one_letter_code
_entity_poly.pdbx_strand_id
1 'polypeptide(L)' 'MAHGEPRLAEAISLRLVIPLQDSIDILGVEIDSRLRFDKHLEKVARNASLKVTQLRRVKHLFSPDDC' A
#
# COMPACT_ATOMS: atom_id res chain seq x y z
N MET A 1 35.70 -16.16 35.77
CA MET A 1 35.14 -16.62 34.48
C MET A 1 33.85 -15.86 34.26
N ALA A 2 33.89 -14.76 33.51
CA ALA A 2 32.73 -13.89 33.28
C ALA A 2 31.99 -14.36 32.03
N HIS A 3 30.82 -14.98 32.21
CA HIS A 3 29.86 -15.19 31.14
C HIS A 3 29.24 -13.82 30.80
N GLY A 4 29.77 -13.17 29.76
CA GLY A 4 29.15 -11.99 29.18
C GLY A 4 27.93 -12.41 28.36
N GLU A 5 26.75 -12.05 28.82
CA GLU A 5 25.53 -12.09 28.02
C GLU A 5 25.76 -11.22 26.77
N PRO A 6 25.56 -11.76 25.54
CA PRO A 6 25.69 -10.94 24.34
C PRO A 6 24.64 -9.84 24.39
N ARG A 7 25.13 -8.59 24.28
CA ARG A 7 24.27 -7.40 24.26
C ARG A 7 23.27 -7.60 23.13
N LEU A 8 21.99 -7.37 23.38
CA LEU A 8 20.88 -7.56 22.44
C LEU A 8 21.15 -7.08 21.00
N ALA A 9 22.02 -6.08 20.81
CA ALA A 9 22.50 -5.59 19.52
C ALA A 9 23.31 -6.62 18.69
N GLU A 10 24.10 -7.50 19.32
CA GLU A 10 24.87 -8.55 18.63
C GLU A 10 23.99 -9.74 18.23
N ALA A 11 22.93 -10.04 19.00
CA ALA A 11 21.98 -11.12 18.69
C ALA A 11 21.12 -10.82 17.44
N ILE A 12 20.97 -9.55 17.06
CA ILE A 12 20.26 -9.14 15.84
C ILE A 12 21.13 -9.37 14.58
N SER A 13 22.45 -9.53 14.74
CA SER A 13 23.41 -9.60 13.63
C SER A 13 23.42 -10.94 12.87
N LEU A 14 22.85 -12.01 13.43
CA LEU A 14 22.82 -13.33 12.79
C LEU A 14 21.37 -13.82 12.61
N ARG A 15 20.85 -13.69 11.38
CA ARG A 15 19.62 -14.33 10.84
C ARG A 15 18.27 -13.63 10.92
N LEU A 16 18.19 -12.33 11.20
CA LEU A 16 16.96 -11.59 10.92
C LEU A 16 17.13 -10.77 9.63
N VAL A 17 17.02 -11.44 8.48
CA VAL A 17 16.65 -10.74 7.24
C VAL A 17 15.17 -10.40 7.39
N ILE A 18 14.87 -9.34 8.16
CA ILE A 18 13.54 -8.77 8.14
C ILE A 18 13.43 -8.11 6.77
N PRO A 19 12.54 -8.56 5.86
CA PRO A 19 12.24 -7.80 4.68
C PRO A 19 11.70 -6.44 5.15
N LEU A 20 12.51 -5.39 4.97
CA LEU A 20 12.06 -4.03 5.19
C LEU A 20 10.87 -3.82 4.25
N GLN A 21 9.68 -3.66 4.82
CA GLN A 21 8.51 -3.31 4.02
C GLN A 21 8.76 -1.93 3.39
N ASP A 22 8.63 -1.84 2.07
CA ASP A 22 8.83 -0.59 1.32
C ASP A 22 7.74 0.46 1.60
N SER A 23 6.60 0.01 2.11
CA SER A 23 5.48 0.85 2.50
C SER A 23 4.75 0.29 3.72
N ILE A 24 4.12 1.20 4.47
CA ILE A 24 3.24 0.89 5.62
C ILE A 24 1.83 1.41 5.34
N ASP A 25 0.82 0.79 5.94
CA ASP A 25 -0.55 1.30 5.93
C ASP A 25 -0.84 1.97 7.28
N ILE A 26 -1.24 3.24 7.24
CA ILE A 26 -1.72 3.98 8.40
C ILE A 26 -3.12 4.50 8.07
N LEU A 27 -4.12 4.05 8.82
CA LEU A 27 -5.51 4.46 8.65
C LEU A 27 -6.04 4.25 7.21
N GLY A 28 -5.58 3.21 6.52
CA GLY A 28 -5.97 2.91 5.14
C GLY A 28 -5.20 3.72 4.09
N VAL A 29 -4.18 4.50 4.49
CA VAL A 29 -3.29 5.25 3.61
C VAL A 29 -1.95 4.55 3.54
N GLU A 30 -1.52 4.23 2.32
CA GLU A 30 -0.22 3.59 2.08
C GLU A 30 0.88 4.65 1.95
N ILE A 31 1.93 4.53 2.77
CA ILE A 31 3.02 5.50 2.90
C ILE A 31 4.36 4.78 2.71
N ASP A 32 5.21 5.29 1.82
CA ASP A 32 6.54 4.72 1.59
C ASP A 32 7.58 5.18 2.62
N SER A 33 8.78 4.60 2.56
CA SER A 33 9.93 4.96 3.42
C SER A 33 10.40 6.42 3.28
N ARG A 34 9.96 7.11 2.22
CA ARG A 34 10.24 8.53 1.95
C ARG A 34 9.07 9.44 2.36
N LEU A 35 8.08 8.90 3.09
CA LEU A 35 6.85 9.57 3.51
C LEU A 35 5.99 10.05 2.33
N ARG A 36 6.05 9.34 1.20
CA ARG A 36 5.26 9.64 0.01
C ARG A 36 4.05 8.73 -0.10
N PHE A 37 3.04 9.23 -0.79
CA PHE A 37 1.78 8.55 -1.03
C PHE A 37 1.62 8.10 -2.48
N ASP A 38 2.69 8.10 -3.28
CA ASP A 38 2.63 7.89 -4.73
C ASP A 38 1.90 6.58 -5.10
N LYS A 39 2.26 5.48 -4.42
CA LYS A 39 1.61 4.17 -4.58
C LYS A 39 0.12 4.20 -4.21
N HIS A 40 -0.22 4.86 -3.09
CA HIS A 40 -1.61 5.01 -2.66
C HIS A 40 -2.42 5.81 -3.69
N LEU A 41 -1.86 6.92 -4.18
CA LEU A 41 -2.51 7.79 -5.15
C LEU A 41 -2.76 7.05 -6.47
N GLU A 42 -1.79 6.26 -6.95
CA GLU A 42 -1.95 5.42 -8.13
C GLU A 42 -3.12 4.43 -7.96
N LYS A 43 -3.20 3.75 -6.81
CA LYS A 43 -4.28 2.82 -6.48
C LYS A 43 -5.65 3.52 -6.47
N VAL A 44 -5.74 4.69 -5.83
CA VAL A 44 -6.98 5.49 -5.77
C VAL A 44 -7.39 5.95 -7.17
N ALA A 45 -6.46 6.50 -7.95
CA ALA A 45 -6.72 6.99 -9.30
C ALA A 45 -7.18 5.86 -10.23
N ARG A 46 -6.52 4.70 -10.17
CA ARG A 46 -6.91 3.50 -10.93
C ARG A 46 -8.33 3.05 -10.57
N ASN A 47 -8.64 2.97 -9.28
CA ASN A 47 -9.97 2.57 -8.82
C ASN A 47 -11.06 3.56 -9.26
N ALA A 48 -10.79 4.86 -9.18
CA ALA A 48 -11.69 5.89 -9.66
C ALA A 48 -11.92 5.77 -11.18
N SER A 49 -10.84 5.61 -11.96
CA SER A 49 -10.90 5.42 -13.41
C SER A 49 -11.73 4.20 -13.80
N LEU A 50 -11.55 3.06 -13.11
CA LEU A 50 -12.34 1.86 -13.33
C LEU A 50 -13.82 2.08 -13.05
N LYS A 51 -14.17 2.72 -11.92
CA LYS A 51 -15.56 3.05 -11.56
C LYS A 51 -16.20 3.97 -12.61
N VAL A 52 -15.50 5.02 -13.03
CA VAL A 52 -15.99 5.93 -14.09
C VAL A 52 -16.20 5.19 -15.41
N THR A 53 -15.26 4.30 -15.77
CA THR A 53 -15.37 3.49 -17.00
C THR A 53 -16.58 2.56 -16.95
N GLN A 54 -16.82 1.91 -15.81
CA GLN A 54 -18.01 1.09 -15.61
C GLN A 54 -19.29 1.90 -15.74
N LEU A 55 -19.37 3.07 -15.08
CA LEU A 55 -20.52 3.97 -15.16
C LEU A 55 -20.79 4.44 -16.59
N ARG A 56 -19.75 4.78 -17.36
CA ARG A 56 -19.89 5.15 -18.78
C ARG A 56 -20.46 4.02 -19.62
N ARG A 57 -20.08 2.76 -19.35
CA ARG A 57 -20.61 1.59 -20.08
C ARG A 57 -22.10 1.40 -19.82
N VAL A 58 -22.55 1.58 -18.58
CA VAL A 58 -23.96 1.39 -18.22
C VAL A 58 -24.81 2.66 -18.37
N LYS A 59 -24.22 3.80 -18.74
CA LYS A 59 -24.93 5.08 -18.91
C LYS A 59 -26.19 4.95 -19.81
N HIS A 60 -26.09 4.16 -20.87
CA HIS A 60 -27.21 3.93 -21.80
C HIS A 60 -28.40 3.23 -21.13
N LEU A 61 -28.18 2.41 -20.10
CA LEU A 61 -29.24 1.75 -19.34
C LEU A 61 -30.04 2.72 -18.45
N PHE A 62 -29.50 3.92 -18.23
CA PHE A 62 -30.10 4.94 -17.37
C PHE A 62 -30.57 6.17 -18.17
N SER A 63 -30.49 6.13 -19.50
CA SER A 63 -30.95 7.20 -20.39
C SER A 63 -32.22 6.71 -21.11
N PRO A 64 -33.42 7.19 -20.72
CA PRO A 64 -34.70 6.71 -21.27
C PRO A 64 -35.05 7.24 -22.68
N ASP A 65 -34.15 7.96 -23.37
CA ASP A 65 -34.49 8.71 -24.59
C ASP A 65 -33.97 8.10 -25.92
N ASP A 66 -33.46 6.86 -25.92
CA ASP A 66 -33.12 6.14 -27.15
C ASP A 66 -34.15 5.01 -27.43
N CYS A 67 -35.35 5.39 -27.88
CA CYS A 67 -36.31 4.53 -28.57
C CYS A 67 -36.94 5.31 -29.73
#